data_AF-A0A1E4I7C5-F1
#
_entry.id   AF-A0A1E4I7C5-F1
#
_cell.length_a   1.000
_cell.length_b   1.000
_cell.length_c   1.000
_cell.angle_alpha   90.00
_cell.angle_beta   90.00
_cell.angle_gamma   90.00
#
_symmetry.space_group_name_H-M   'P 1'
#
loop_
_entity.id
_entity.type
_entity.pdbx_description
1 polymer ?
#
loop_
_entity_poly.entity_id
_entity_poly.type
_entity_poly.pdbx_seq_one_letter_code
_entity_poly.pdbx_strand_id
1 'polypeptide(L)'
;MRPHQPAPHPGRMIPTSSTISRLVVRVAGLVPVRTDISHAGTMEQQLGLSLGTVLVYLRTGLTARVVAEGWASAAPLAQRLAPAIPGRRVLPAGPSTASALIRMAGAPGVTMSFQPQRPDAGLGPALQLEVGPITWGICDATAYASLLRGWRRAARLLNDNPGDD
;
A
#
# COMPACT_ATOMS: atom_id res chain seq x y z
N MET A 1 32.84 2.89 57.20
CA MET A 1 32.13 3.87 56.36
C MET A 1 32.65 3.75 54.94
N ARG A 2 31.90 3.11 54.02
CA ARG A 2 32.20 3.09 52.58
C ARG A 2 31.25 4.07 51.88
N PRO A 3 31.71 4.93 50.96
CA PRO A 3 30.85 5.86 50.27
C PRO A 3 29.90 5.15 49.30
N HIS A 4 28.65 5.60 49.30
CA HIS A 4 27.56 5.12 48.46
C HIS A 4 27.84 5.55 47.01
N GLN A 5 28.08 4.60 46.12
CA GLN A 5 28.21 4.87 44.69
C GLN A 5 26.81 4.90 44.06
N PRO A 6 26.39 6.00 43.38
CA PRO A 6 25.09 6.05 42.72
C PRO A 6 25.10 5.20 41.45
N ALA A 7 24.03 4.43 41.24
CA ALA A 7 23.85 3.56 40.08
C ALA A 7 23.75 4.38 38.78
N PRO A 8 24.34 3.91 37.66
CA PRO A 8 24.21 4.57 36.37
C PRO A 8 22.74 4.54 35.93
N HIS A 9 22.20 5.71 35.62
CA HIS A 9 20.89 5.82 35.00
C HIS A 9 20.94 5.15 33.63
N PRO A 10 20.04 4.20 33.30
CA PRO A 10 19.99 3.64 31.97
C PRO A 10 19.66 4.78 30.99
N GLY A 11 20.65 5.15 30.18
CA GLY A 11 20.49 6.10 29.10
C GLY A 11 19.32 5.67 28.24
N ARG A 12 18.28 6.51 28.21
CA ARG A 12 17.15 6.37 27.30
C ARG A 12 17.70 6.45 25.89
N MET A 13 17.92 5.30 25.26
CA MET A 13 18.19 5.23 23.82
C MET A 13 17.01 5.87 23.11
N ILE A 14 17.22 7.05 22.55
CA ILE A 14 16.34 7.60 21.53
C ILE A 14 16.65 6.77 20.27
N PRO A 15 15.73 5.95 19.75
CA PRO A 15 15.98 5.24 18.50
C PRO A 15 16.31 6.26 17.42
N THR A 16 17.53 6.21 16.90
CA THR A 16 18.04 7.06 15.80
C THR A 16 17.42 6.69 14.45
N SER A 17 16.52 5.72 14.42
CA SER A 17 15.78 5.29 13.24
C SER A 17 14.29 5.47 13.45
N SER A 18 13.69 6.36 12.66
CA SER A 18 12.24 6.46 12.54
C SER A 18 11.74 5.27 11.73
N THR A 19 11.10 4.31 12.39
CA THR A 19 10.42 3.20 11.70
C THR A 19 8.97 3.60 11.49
N ILE A 20 8.53 3.68 10.23
CA ILE A 20 7.09 3.77 9.92
C ILE A 20 6.48 2.45 10.35
N SER A 21 5.80 2.44 11.50
CA SER A 21 5.14 1.25 12.02
C SER A 21 3.87 0.90 11.24
N ARG A 22 3.18 1.92 10.70
CA ARG A 22 1.94 1.75 9.93
C ARG A 22 1.65 2.98 9.08
N LEU A 23 1.32 2.77 7.80
CA LEU A 23 0.81 3.81 6.89
C LEU A 23 -0.67 3.55 6.63
N VAL A 24 -1.54 4.55 6.85
CA VAL A 24 -2.96 4.46 6.50
C VAL A 24 -3.25 5.40 5.34
N VAL A 25 -3.83 4.87 4.27
CA VAL A 25 -4.14 5.62 3.04
C VAL A 25 -5.62 5.50 2.76
N ARG A 26 -6.35 6.63 2.79
CA ARG A 26 -7.76 6.66 2.40
C ARG A 26 -7.90 7.06 0.95
N VAL A 27 -8.71 6.30 0.23
CA VAL A 27 -8.85 6.41 -1.23
C VAL A 27 -10.32 6.40 -1.61
N ALA A 28 -10.68 7.32 -2.49
CA ALA A 28 -12.02 7.47 -3.04
C ALA A 28 -11.92 7.91 -4.51
N GLY A 29 -12.86 7.46 -5.33
CA GLY A 29 -12.97 7.79 -6.74
C GLY A 29 -11.89 7.13 -7.59
N LEU A 30 -11.63 7.76 -8.75
CA LEU A 30 -10.58 7.31 -9.65
C LEU A 30 -9.20 7.59 -9.04
N VAL A 31 -8.52 6.53 -8.64
CA VAL A 31 -7.13 6.58 -8.19
C VAL A 31 -6.19 6.50 -9.42
N PRO A 32 -5.30 7.49 -9.64
CA PRO A 32 -4.30 7.40 -10.70
C PRO A 32 -3.35 6.23 -10.44
N VAL A 33 -3.08 5.45 -11.48
CA VAL A 33 -2.16 4.31 -11.41
C VAL A 33 -1.09 4.49 -12.48
N ARG A 34 0.18 4.36 -12.09
CA ARG A 34 1.31 4.33 -13.03
C ARG A 34 2.21 3.15 -12.71
N THR A 35 2.79 2.57 -13.75
CA THR A 35 3.77 1.49 -13.65
C THR A 35 4.99 1.89 -14.46
N ASP A 36 6.15 1.84 -13.86
CA ASP A 36 7.44 2.13 -14.48
C ASP A 36 8.40 0.98 -14.16
N ILE A 37 8.96 0.35 -15.19
CA ILE A 37 9.93 -0.73 -15.01
C ILE A 37 11.31 -0.20 -15.35
N SER A 38 12.25 -0.37 -14.42
CA SER A 38 13.65 -0.03 -14.59
C SER A 38 14.47 -1.32 -14.68
N HIS A 39 15.47 -1.34 -15.56
CA HIS A 39 16.38 -2.47 -15.78
C HIS A 39 15.65 -3.80 -16.06
N ALA A 40 14.65 -3.76 -16.95
CA ALA A 40 13.84 -4.93 -17.31
C ALA A 40 14.74 -6.08 -17.84
N GLY A 41 14.49 -7.30 -17.37
CA GLY A 41 15.21 -8.51 -17.76
C GLY A 41 16.59 -8.67 -17.12
N THR A 42 16.98 -7.85 -16.13
CA THR A 42 18.25 -8.00 -15.41
C THR A 42 18.04 -8.34 -13.94
N MET A 43 19.11 -8.76 -13.26
CA MET A 43 19.15 -8.95 -11.80
C MET A 43 18.76 -7.69 -11.01
N GLU A 44 18.94 -6.51 -11.61
CA GLU A 44 18.64 -5.20 -11.00
C GLU A 44 17.20 -4.73 -11.27
N GLN A 45 16.38 -5.55 -11.93
CA GLN A 45 15.01 -5.22 -12.30
C GLN A 45 14.20 -4.72 -11.09
N GLN A 46 13.56 -3.56 -11.26
CA GLN A 46 12.63 -3.00 -10.29
C GLN A 46 11.43 -2.40 -10.99
N LEU A 47 10.22 -2.75 -10.53
CA LEU A 47 8.99 -2.12 -10.94
C LEU A 47 8.57 -1.09 -9.88
N GLY A 48 8.47 0.17 -10.29
CA GLY A 48 7.76 1.21 -9.55
C GLY A 48 6.27 1.19 -9.90
N LEU A 49 5.42 0.92 -8.91
CA LEU A 49 3.96 1.00 -9.01
C LEU A 49 3.46 2.21 -8.19
N SER A 50 2.99 3.25 -8.86
CA SER A 50 2.30 4.37 -8.20
C SER A 50 0.79 4.09 -8.12
N LEU A 51 0.24 4.22 -6.91
CA LEU A 51 -1.18 4.05 -6.57
C LEU A 51 -1.64 5.32 -5.85
N GLY A 52 -2.12 6.31 -6.61
CA GLY A 52 -2.27 7.66 -6.10
C GLY A 52 -0.92 8.18 -5.61
N THR A 53 -0.86 8.66 -4.37
CA THR A 53 0.36 9.21 -3.76
C THR A 53 1.27 8.14 -3.12
N VAL A 54 0.99 6.86 -3.27
CA VAL A 54 1.85 5.78 -2.76
C VAL A 54 2.67 5.21 -3.90
N LEU A 55 4.00 5.22 -3.76
CA LEU A 55 4.92 4.53 -4.66
C LEU A 55 5.39 3.23 -4.02
N VAL A 56 5.12 2.11 -4.69
CA VAL A 56 5.55 0.77 -4.27
C VAL A 56 6.63 0.27 -5.22
N TYR A 57 7.78 -0.11 -4.68
CA TYR A 57 8.82 -0.83 -5.41
C TYR A 57 8.67 -2.33 -5.24
N LEU A 58 8.64 -3.05 -6.35
CA LEU A 58 8.51 -4.49 -6.46
C LEU A 58 9.68 -5.05 -7.27
N ARG A 59 10.24 -6.17 -6.83
CA ARG A 59 11.29 -6.88 -7.56
C ARG A 59 10.76 -8.10 -8.30
N THR A 60 9.85 -8.86 -7.68
CA THR A 60 9.38 -10.14 -8.20
C THR A 60 7.90 -10.12 -8.57
N GLY A 61 7.55 -10.85 -9.63
CA GLY A 61 6.16 -11.07 -10.04
C GLY A 61 5.33 -11.79 -8.98
N LEU A 62 5.95 -12.66 -8.17
CA LEU A 62 5.32 -13.35 -7.05
C LEU A 62 4.70 -12.37 -6.05
N THR A 63 5.45 -11.37 -5.58
CA THR A 63 4.93 -10.38 -4.63
C THR A 63 3.72 -9.64 -5.20
N ALA A 64 3.83 -9.17 -6.44
CA ALA A 64 2.75 -8.45 -7.11
C ALA A 64 1.49 -9.33 -7.29
N ARG A 65 1.68 -10.61 -7.62
CA ARG A 65 0.61 -11.60 -7.79
C ARG A 65 -0.11 -11.90 -6.49
N VAL A 66 0.63 -12.19 -5.41
CA VAL A 66 0.05 -12.45 -4.07
C VAL A 66 -0.81 -11.27 -3.62
N VAL A 67 -0.31 -10.05 -3.79
CA VAL A 67 -1.09 -8.84 -3.47
C VAL A 67 -2.32 -8.74 -4.35
N ALA A 68 -2.20 -8.95 -5.68
CA ALA A 68 -3.34 -8.87 -6.59
C ALA A 68 -4.43 -9.92 -6.28
N GLU A 69 -4.04 -11.15 -5.91
CA GLU A 69 -4.95 -12.22 -5.51
C GLU A 69 -5.62 -11.92 -4.17
N GLY A 70 -4.85 -11.46 -3.17
CA GLY A 70 -5.40 -11.01 -1.89
C GLY A 70 -6.41 -9.89 -2.05
N TRP A 71 -6.10 -8.90 -2.90
CA TRP A 71 -7.06 -7.86 -3.27
C TRP A 71 -8.30 -8.42 -3.95
N ALA A 72 -8.12 -9.31 -4.94
CA ALA A 72 -9.24 -9.91 -5.67
C ALA A 72 -10.19 -10.71 -4.75
N SER A 73 -9.66 -11.36 -3.71
CA SER A 73 -10.47 -12.08 -2.72
C SER A 73 -11.40 -11.17 -1.90
N ALA A 74 -11.10 -9.87 -1.83
CA ALA A 74 -11.94 -8.87 -1.17
C ALA A 74 -13.11 -8.36 -2.05
N ALA A 75 -13.23 -8.85 -3.29
CA ALA A 75 -14.28 -8.43 -4.21
C ALA A 75 -15.71 -8.54 -3.64
N PRO A 76 -16.09 -9.60 -2.90
CA PRO A 76 -17.42 -9.68 -2.30
C PRO A 76 -17.70 -8.56 -1.29
N LEU A 77 -16.69 -8.13 -0.53
CA LEU A 77 -16.82 -7.02 0.40
C LEU A 77 -16.87 -5.68 -0.35
N ALA A 78 -16.10 -5.54 -1.42
CA ALA A 78 -16.08 -4.34 -2.25
C ALA A 78 -17.42 -4.08 -2.96
N GLN A 79 -18.20 -5.12 -3.26
CA GLN A 79 -19.56 -4.98 -3.83
C GLN A 79 -20.53 -4.22 -2.90
N ARG A 80 -20.23 -4.15 -1.59
CA ARG A 80 -21.03 -3.40 -0.61
C ARG A 80 -20.73 -1.90 -0.62
N LEU A 81 -19.71 -1.46 -1.35
CA LEU A 81 -19.35 -0.06 -1.47
C LEU A 81 -20.17 0.60 -2.57
N ALA A 82 -20.63 1.83 -2.31
CA ALA A 82 -21.24 2.63 -3.36
C ALA A 82 -20.22 2.93 -4.46
N PRO A 83 -20.63 3.05 -5.73
CA PRO A 83 -19.78 3.61 -6.77
C PRO A 83 -19.51 5.09 -6.48
N ALA A 84 -18.36 5.60 -6.91
CA ALA A 84 -18.06 7.02 -6.78
C ALA A 84 -19.03 7.86 -7.62
N ILE A 85 -19.58 8.93 -7.04
CA ILE A 85 -20.40 9.89 -7.78
C ILE A 85 -19.48 10.69 -8.72
N PRO A 86 -19.74 10.71 -10.03
CA PRO A 86 -18.95 11.49 -10.99
C PRO A 86 -19.03 12.98 -10.67
N GLY A 87 -17.90 13.68 -10.67
CA GLY A 87 -17.86 15.13 -10.46
C GLY A 87 -16.56 15.66 -9.87
N ARG A 88 -15.71 14.80 -9.31
CA ARG A 88 -14.42 15.22 -8.73
C ARG A 88 -13.26 14.98 -9.70
N ARG A 89 -12.48 16.03 -9.97
CA ARG A 89 -11.32 15.99 -10.87
C ARG A 89 -10.22 15.10 -10.28
N VAL A 90 -9.73 14.16 -11.07
CA VAL A 90 -8.60 13.30 -10.72
C VAL A 90 -7.34 14.14 -10.70
N LEU A 91 -6.65 14.21 -9.56
CA LEU A 91 -5.33 14.86 -9.48
C LEU A 91 -4.28 13.94 -10.10
N PRO A 92 -3.34 14.45 -10.91
CA PRO A 92 -2.27 13.63 -11.45
C PRO A 92 -1.38 13.10 -10.31
N ALA A 93 -1.17 11.79 -10.27
CA ALA A 93 -0.22 11.17 -9.36
C ALA A 93 1.02 10.63 -10.11
N GLY A 94 2.19 10.79 -9.52
CA GLY A 94 3.50 10.36 -10.02
C GLY A 94 4.55 10.38 -8.89
N PRO A 95 5.80 9.99 -9.16
CA PRO A 95 6.84 9.90 -8.13
C PRO A 95 7.11 11.24 -7.42
N SER A 96 6.97 12.37 -8.12
CA SER A 96 7.08 13.73 -7.54
C SER A 96 5.88 14.15 -6.67
N THR A 97 4.80 13.36 -6.67
CA THR A 97 3.64 13.57 -5.79
C THR A 97 3.45 12.41 -4.81
N ALA A 98 4.45 11.53 -4.68
CA ALA A 98 4.42 10.44 -3.73
C ALA A 98 4.57 10.97 -2.30
N SER A 99 3.60 10.67 -1.44
CA SER A 99 3.64 10.95 -0.01
C SER A 99 4.29 9.80 0.77
N ALA A 100 4.39 8.61 0.17
CA ALA A 100 5.04 7.45 0.76
C ALA A 100 5.73 6.58 -0.29
N LEU A 101 6.91 6.06 0.07
CA LEU A 101 7.68 5.10 -0.72
C LEU A 101 7.82 3.81 0.08
N ILE A 102 7.46 2.69 -0.54
CA ILE A 102 7.43 1.39 0.14
C ILE A 102 8.11 0.36 -0.75
N ARG A 103 9.07 -0.36 -0.18
CA ARG A 103 9.66 -1.54 -0.81
C ARG A 103 8.95 -2.77 -0.27
N MET A 104 8.38 -3.57 -1.17
CA MET A 104 7.77 -4.85 -0.81
C MET A 104 8.54 -6.00 -1.42
N ALA A 105 8.70 -7.06 -0.63
CA ALA A 105 9.39 -8.29 -1.03
C ALA A 105 8.70 -9.50 -0.38
N GLY A 106 8.92 -10.68 -0.95
CA GLY A 106 8.33 -11.94 -0.47
C GLY A 106 6.84 -12.04 -0.76
N ALA A 107 6.12 -12.76 0.11
CA ALA A 107 4.68 -12.95 0.04
C ALA A 107 4.00 -12.21 1.20
N PRO A 108 3.72 -10.90 1.08
CA PRO A 108 3.08 -10.15 2.16
C PRO A 108 1.67 -10.70 2.41
N GLY A 109 1.33 -10.86 3.69
CA GLY A 109 -0.04 -11.17 4.08
C GLY A 109 -0.98 -10.04 3.67
N VAL A 110 -2.15 -10.40 3.15
CA VAL A 110 -3.23 -9.47 2.86
C VAL A 110 -4.40 -9.77 3.79
N THR A 111 -4.73 -8.82 4.67
CA THR A 111 -5.90 -8.93 5.55
C THR A 111 -6.95 -7.93 5.12
N MET A 112 -8.22 -8.23 5.39
CA MET A 112 -9.34 -7.39 4.98
C MET A 112 -10.39 -7.29 6.06
N SER A 113 -10.97 -6.11 6.21
CA SER A 113 -12.13 -5.90 7.08
C SER A 113 -13.05 -4.83 6.51
N PHE A 114 -14.36 -5.03 6.65
CA PHE A 114 -15.33 -4.02 6.26
C PHE A 114 -15.68 -3.15 7.47
N GLN A 115 -15.48 -1.84 7.36
CA GLN A 115 -15.89 -0.87 8.36
C GLN A 115 -17.22 -0.26 7.94
N PRO A 116 -18.31 -0.53 8.68
CA PRO A 116 -19.58 0.13 8.42
C PRO A 116 -19.48 1.62 8.75
N GLN A 117 -20.40 2.41 8.19
CA GLN A 117 -20.52 3.82 8.50
C GLN A 117 -20.68 4.02 10.01
N ARG A 118 -19.83 4.88 10.60
CA ARG A 118 -19.99 5.32 11.99
C ARG A 118 -20.66 6.69 11.98
N PRO A 119 -21.90 6.82 12.50
CA PRO A 119 -22.62 8.10 12.53
C PRO A 119 -21.81 9.21 13.17
N ASP A 120 -21.08 8.90 14.24
CA ASP A 120 -20.36 9.87 15.07
C ASP A 120 -19.04 10.35 14.45
N ALA A 121 -18.53 9.67 13.42
CA ALA A 121 -17.22 9.99 12.83
C ALA A 121 -17.33 10.80 11.51
N GLY A 122 -18.53 10.97 10.96
CA GLY A 122 -18.72 11.56 9.62
C GLY A 122 -18.02 10.78 8.48
N LEU A 123 -17.55 9.55 8.77
CA LEU A 123 -16.85 8.69 7.81
C LEU A 123 -17.85 7.68 7.24
N GLY A 124 -18.02 7.74 5.92
CA GLY A 124 -18.76 6.72 5.17
C GLY A 124 -18.15 5.32 5.30
N PRO A 125 -18.88 4.28 4.86
CA PRO A 125 -18.40 2.90 4.91
C PRO A 125 -17.08 2.78 4.14
N ALA A 126 -16.17 1.94 4.64
CA ALA A 126 -14.88 1.72 4.00
C ALA A 126 -14.45 0.26 4.09
N LEU A 127 -13.89 -0.26 3.01
CA LEU A 127 -13.16 -1.52 3.01
C LEU A 127 -11.72 -1.24 3.42
N GLN A 128 -11.26 -1.85 4.52
CA GLN A 128 -9.86 -1.84 4.92
C GLN A 128 -9.16 -3.04 4.31
N LEU A 129 -8.06 -2.78 3.59
CA LEU A 129 -7.14 -3.80 3.10
C LEU A 129 -5.75 -3.52 3.65
N GLU A 130 -5.18 -4.45 4.40
CA GLU A 130 -3.81 -4.34 4.88
C GLU A 130 -2.90 -5.17 3.99
N VAL A 131 -1.80 -4.56 3.53
CA VAL A 131 -0.74 -5.21 2.75
C VAL A 131 0.60 -4.79 3.34
N GLY A 132 1.23 -5.69 4.10
CA GLY A 132 2.42 -5.35 4.86
C GLY A 132 2.17 -4.12 5.77
N PRO A 133 2.97 -3.04 5.68
CA PRO A 133 2.82 -1.85 6.53
C PRO A 133 1.69 -0.91 6.10
N ILE A 134 1.01 -1.17 4.97
CA ILE A 134 0.01 -0.27 4.39
C ILE A 134 -1.39 -0.76 4.75
N THR A 135 -2.19 0.10 5.34
CA THR A 135 -3.64 -0.07 5.47
C THR A 135 -4.34 0.86 4.46
N TRP A 136 -5.05 0.27 3.51
CA TRP A 136 -5.86 0.98 2.51
C TRP A 136 -7.30 1.08 2.98
N GLY A 137 -7.77 2.29 3.27
CA GLY A 137 -9.17 2.59 3.55
C GLY A 137 -9.90 2.99 2.28
N ILE A 138 -10.59 2.03 1.66
CA ILE A 138 -11.25 2.20 0.35
C ILE A 138 -12.70 2.61 0.56
N CYS A 139 -13.05 3.81 0.12
CA CYS A 139 -14.36 4.42 0.39
C CYS A 139 -15.43 4.10 -0.66
N ASP A 140 -15.04 3.66 -1.87
CA ASP A 140 -15.98 3.35 -2.95
C ASP A 140 -15.46 2.26 -3.90
N ALA A 141 -16.39 1.68 -4.66
CA ALA A 141 -16.09 0.61 -5.61
C ALA A 141 -15.17 1.06 -6.76
N THR A 142 -15.17 2.34 -7.11
CA THR A 142 -14.33 2.90 -8.18
C THR A 142 -12.86 2.91 -7.77
N ALA A 143 -12.55 3.32 -6.54
CA ALA A 143 -11.22 3.28 -5.98
C ALA A 143 -10.69 1.85 -5.87
N TYR A 144 -11.52 0.93 -5.37
CA TYR A 144 -11.19 -0.49 -5.32
C TYR A 144 -10.79 -1.03 -6.71
N ALA A 145 -11.62 -0.77 -7.73
CA ALA A 145 -11.37 -1.25 -9.08
C ALA A 145 -10.08 -0.67 -9.68
N SER A 146 -9.80 0.62 -9.47
CA SER A 146 -8.55 1.24 -9.95
C SER A 146 -7.31 0.62 -9.32
N LEU A 147 -7.31 0.43 -8.00
CA LEU A 147 -6.18 -0.17 -7.29
C LEU A 147 -5.97 -1.63 -7.67
N LEU A 148 -7.05 -2.43 -7.75
CA LEU A 148 -6.97 -3.82 -8.19
C LEU A 148 -6.42 -3.94 -9.62
N ARG A 149 -6.83 -3.05 -10.54
CA ARG A 149 -6.26 -3.00 -11.89
C ARG A 149 -4.77 -2.69 -11.87
N GLY A 150 -4.31 -1.80 -10.98
CA GLY A 150 -2.89 -1.49 -10.80
C GLY A 150 -2.08 -2.69 -10.35
N TRP A 151 -2.53 -3.40 -9.31
CA TRP A 151 -1.88 -4.62 -8.84
C TRP A 151 -1.82 -5.71 -9.92
N ARG A 152 -2.92 -5.94 -10.64
CA ARG A 152 -2.96 -6.90 -11.75
C ARG A 152 -2.03 -6.52 -12.89
N ARG A 153 -1.91 -5.22 -13.21
CA ARG A 153 -0.99 -4.72 -14.24
C ARG A 153 0.47 -4.94 -13.81
N ALA A 154 0.79 -4.64 -12.55
CA ALA A 154 2.13 -4.88 -12.00
C ALA A 154 2.52 -6.36 -12.06
N ALA A 155 1.60 -7.26 -11.66
CA ALA A 155 1.83 -8.70 -11.72
C ALA A 155 2.07 -9.19 -13.14
N ARG A 156 1.30 -8.71 -14.13
CA ARG A 156 1.53 -9.04 -15.54
C ARG A 156 2.90 -8.56 -16.02
N LEU A 157 3.23 -7.28 -15.81
CA LEU A 157 4.51 -6.71 -16.27
C LEU A 157 5.73 -7.46 -15.71
N LEU A 158 5.71 -7.85 -14.44
CA LEU A 158 6.80 -8.60 -13.83
C LEU A 158 6.82 -10.09 -14.22
N ASN A 159 5.70 -10.67 -14.63
CA ASN A 159 5.67 -12.04 -15.17
C ASN A 159 6.11 -12.08 -16.64
N ASP A 160 5.76 -11.05 -17.42
CA ASP A 160 6.16 -10.90 -18.82
C ASP A 160 7.65 -10.52 -18.95
N ASN A 161 8.25 -10.01 -17.87
CA ASN A 161 9.67 -9.69 -17.76
C ASN A 161 10.25 -10.40 -16.54
N PRO A 162 10.45 -11.73 -16.58
CA PRO A 162 11.12 -12.43 -15.50
C PRO A 162 12.53 -11.85 -15.36
N GLY A 163 12.89 -11.37 -14.17
CA GLY A 163 14.29 -11.14 -13.86
C GLY A 163 15.00 -12.48 -13.82
N ASP A 164 16.25 -12.54 -14.27
CA ASP A 164 17.10 -13.68 -13.91
C ASP A 164 17.21 -13.66 -12.36
N ASP A 165 16.75 -14.73 -11.70
CA ASP A 165 16.90 -14.96 -10.26
C ASP A 165 18.17 -15.80 -10.00
#